data_AF-A0A094CKT4-F1
#
_entry.id   AF-A0A094CKT4-F1
#
_cell.length_a   1.000
_cell.length_b   1.000
_cell.length_c   1.000
_cell.angle_alpha   90.00
_cell.angle_beta   90.00
_cell.angle_gamma   90.00
#
_symmetry.space_group_name_H-M   'P 1'
#
loop_
_entity.id
_entity.type
_entity.pdbx_description
1 polymer ?
#
loop_
_entity_poly.entity_id
_entity_poly.type
_entity_poly.pdbx_seq_one_letter_code
_entity_poly.pdbx_strand_id
1 'polypeptide(L)'
;MHFTSAFTALALIASSYAQSLYVQNDLSFGHDGKMSPDLRTIPKFTLTGDPTAIYSNKIILTPPAPGNRRAALWSQSKLTSPKWEATLQFRATGPERASGRIHLWLVADGFNNVGTNSIYTVGKFEGLGIVIDQYGNSGGMIRAFLNDGTKHFGQHLSVDGLAFGHAPYPYRNLGRPSSVKVIQDWHNFRVEVDGALAFQTSSVRIPEGYNFGVSAASADSPDSFEVFSLTVSTGEAEPGTDYNKQPGSNNADPPAAAKVEPANPRAPRDGVTATSYLSHDVVPEPGDIGALPANAISQSHEFADLHYRIQALTSHVLALTKDFQSYQAESTRRHGGLLERAAKAEAAAAREAAGGSGKKLEELLEALDRKMQGMEKMLGETKRDVAGGSDRVERLRQQLVEGHSNILEGVQGTVGTLTGSMPKLGWVVGVVLVSQMGVVGAFWWYKRRKNVGFKKFL
;
A
#
# COMPACT_ATOMS: atom_id res chain seq x y z
N MET A 1 -23.12 -51.97 -39.10
CA MET A 1 -22.31 -52.60 -38.02
C MET A 1 -20.97 -52.96 -38.67
N HIS A 2 -19.80 -52.39 -38.40
CA HIS A 2 -19.32 -51.51 -37.35
C HIS A 2 -18.25 -50.57 -37.96
N PHE A 3 -18.35 -49.27 -37.67
CA PHE A 3 -17.25 -48.31 -37.81
C PHE A 3 -16.46 -48.33 -36.50
N THR A 4 -15.22 -48.83 -36.49
CA THR A 4 -14.28 -48.57 -35.37
C THR A 4 -12.84 -48.74 -35.84
N SER A 5 -12.29 -47.68 -36.43
CA SER A 5 -10.84 -47.53 -36.64
C SER A 5 -10.51 -46.04 -36.79
N ALA A 6 -10.80 -45.28 -35.75
CA ALA A 6 -10.49 -43.84 -35.68
C ALA A 6 -10.44 -43.36 -34.22
N PHE A 7 -9.67 -44.00 -33.34
CA PHE A 7 -9.45 -43.47 -31.98
C PHE A 7 -8.03 -43.63 -31.42
N THR A 8 -7.04 -43.97 -32.25
CA THR A 8 -5.63 -44.13 -31.82
C THR A 8 -4.69 -43.17 -32.56
N ALA A 9 -5.06 -41.88 -32.61
CA ALA A 9 -4.15 -40.84 -33.10
C ALA A 9 -4.34 -39.48 -32.39
N LEU A 10 -4.92 -39.47 -31.18
CA LEU A 10 -5.15 -38.26 -30.38
C LEU A 10 -4.55 -38.38 -28.97
N ALA A 11 -3.34 -38.92 -28.85
CA ALA A 11 -2.63 -39.05 -27.57
C ALA A 11 -1.17 -38.56 -27.63
N LEU A 12 -0.81 -37.71 -28.60
CA LEU A 12 0.58 -37.25 -28.79
C LEU A 12 0.74 -35.73 -28.99
N ILE A 13 -0.25 -34.90 -28.66
CA ILE A 13 -0.07 -33.42 -28.60
C ILE A 13 -0.65 -32.86 -27.30
N ALA A 14 -0.28 -33.50 -26.19
CA ALA A 14 -0.26 -32.88 -24.88
C ALA A 14 1.15 -33.01 -24.30
N SER A 15 2.14 -32.65 -25.11
CA SER A 15 3.44 -32.24 -24.58
C SER A 15 3.21 -30.91 -23.85
N SER A 16 2.74 -31.00 -22.60
CA SER A 16 2.91 -29.94 -21.63
C SER A 16 4.39 -29.61 -21.65
N TYR A 17 4.77 -28.47 -22.21
CA TYR A 17 6.12 -27.95 -22.08
C TYR A 17 6.35 -27.76 -20.57
N ALA A 18 6.94 -28.75 -19.92
CA ALA A 18 7.47 -28.61 -18.59
C ALA A 18 8.63 -27.62 -18.72
N GLN A 19 8.34 -26.34 -18.55
CA GLN A 19 9.38 -25.32 -18.63
C GLN A 19 10.28 -25.50 -17.41
N SER A 20 11.51 -25.95 -17.65
CA SER A 20 12.50 -26.12 -16.59
C SER A 20 12.92 -24.76 -16.06
N LEU A 21 12.71 -24.54 -14.77
CA LEU A 21 13.39 -23.47 -14.03
C LEU A 21 14.70 -24.04 -13.47
N TYR A 22 15.78 -23.28 -13.56
CA TYR A 22 17.09 -23.62 -13.02
C TYR A 22 17.53 -22.60 -11.97
N VAL A 23 18.03 -23.09 -10.84
CA VAL A 23 18.48 -22.25 -9.73
C VAL A 23 19.74 -21.49 -10.17
N GLN A 24 19.70 -20.17 -10.05
CA GLN A 24 20.81 -19.28 -10.31
C GLN A 24 21.62 -19.09 -9.04
N ASN A 25 22.73 -19.82 -8.92
CA ASN A 25 23.63 -19.78 -7.76
C ASN A 25 24.28 -18.42 -7.55
N ASP A 26 24.29 -17.54 -8.55
CA ASP A 26 24.84 -16.17 -8.44
C ASP A 26 23.85 -15.18 -7.83
N LEU A 27 22.56 -15.53 -7.84
CA LEU A 27 21.45 -14.73 -7.31
C LEU A 27 20.81 -15.41 -6.09
N SER A 28 21.40 -16.51 -5.62
CA SER A 28 20.83 -17.34 -4.56
C SER A 28 21.82 -17.58 -3.42
N PHE A 29 21.30 -17.70 -2.20
CA PHE A 29 22.06 -18.09 -1.02
C PHE A 29 21.19 -18.94 -0.06
N GLY A 30 21.82 -19.79 0.75
CA GLY A 30 21.14 -20.58 1.80
C GLY A 30 20.27 -21.75 1.31
N HIS A 31 20.01 -21.87 0.00
CA HIS A 31 19.18 -22.93 -0.58
C HIS A 31 19.73 -24.35 -0.41
N ASP A 32 21.05 -24.50 -0.32
CA ASP A 32 21.73 -25.78 -0.06
C ASP A 32 21.86 -26.10 1.45
N GLY A 33 21.18 -25.34 2.32
CA GLY A 33 21.29 -25.46 3.77
C GLY A 33 22.59 -24.92 4.37
N LYS A 34 23.47 -24.34 3.54
CA LYS A 34 24.69 -23.63 3.97
C LYS A 34 24.60 -22.16 3.56
N MET A 35 24.62 -21.28 4.55
CA MET A 35 24.53 -19.84 4.39
C MET A 35 25.93 -19.23 4.13
N SER A 36 26.91 -19.63 4.93
CA SER A 36 28.24 -19.07 4.91
C SER A 36 29.31 -20.14 5.15
N PRO A 37 30.39 -20.18 4.36
CA PRO A 37 31.50 -21.10 4.57
C PRO A 37 32.38 -20.73 5.77
N ASP A 38 32.44 -19.44 6.12
CA ASP A 38 33.36 -18.86 7.12
C ASP A 38 32.65 -18.15 8.29
N LEU A 39 31.31 -18.16 8.31
CA LEU A 39 30.44 -17.45 9.25
C LEU A 39 30.66 -15.93 9.26
N ARG A 40 31.24 -15.36 8.19
CA ARG A 40 31.56 -13.93 8.09
C ARG A 40 31.11 -13.33 6.77
N THR A 41 31.09 -14.12 5.70
CA THR A 41 30.74 -13.67 4.37
C THR A 41 29.66 -14.56 3.77
N ILE A 42 28.83 -13.98 2.90
CA ILE A 42 27.87 -14.73 2.10
C ILE A 42 28.39 -14.70 0.66
N PRO A 43 28.76 -15.85 0.08
CA PRO A 43 29.34 -15.89 -1.26
C PRO A 43 28.46 -15.16 -2.28
N LYS A 44 29.07 -14.34 -3.14
CA LYS A 44 28.42 -13.59 -4.23
C LYS A 44 27.40 -12.54 -3.80
N PHE A 45 27.30 -12.28 -2.50
CA PHE A 45 26.49 -11.22 -1.92
C PHE A 45 27.37 -10.24 -1.16
N THR A 46 27.01 -8.97 -1.23
CA THR A 46 27.64 -7.90 -0.46
C THR A 46 26.74 -7.56 0.72
N LEU A 47 27.26 -7.76 1.93
CA LEU A 47 26.62 -7.36 3.17
C LEU A 47 26.97 -5.90 3.49
N THR A 48 25.98 -5.11 3.88
CA THR A 48 26.15 -3.70 4.28
C THR A 48 25.21 -3.32 5.42
N GLY A 49 25.56 -2.24 6.13
CA GLY A 49 24.80 -1.72 7.28
C GLY A 49 25.43 -2.06 8.63
N ASP A 50 24.57 -2.14 9.64
CA ASP A 50 24.94 -2.48 11.01
C ASP A 50 25.52 -3.90 11.11
N PRO A 51 26.29 -4.20 12.19
CA PRO A 51 26.80 -5.54 12.44
C PRO A 51 25.69 -6.60 12.46
N THR A 52 25.86 -7.64 11.65
CA THR A 52 24.94 -8.78 11.58
C THR A 52 25.62 -10.05 12.11
N ALA A 53 24.81 -10.99 12.58
CA ALA A 53 25.28 -12.30 13.02
C ALA A 53 24.99 -13.34 11.92
N ILE A 54 26.04 -13.91 11.35
CA ILE A 54 25.95 -14.96 10.34
C ILE A 54 26.17 -16.31 11.01
N TYR A 55 25.23 -17.22 10.78
CA TYR A 55 25.26 -18.61 11.24
C TYR A 55 25.36 -19.55 10.02
N SER A 56 25.56 -20.84 10.28
CA SER A 56 25.66 -21.84 9.22
C SER A 56 24.40 -21.95 8.36
N ASN A 57 23.22 -21.68 8.93
CA ASN A 57 21.92 -21.87 8.28
C ASN A 57 21.07 -20.60 8.15
N LYS A 58 21.52 -19.47 8.69
CA LYS A 58 20.77 -18.20 8.67
C LYS A 58 21.68 -17.00 8.88
N ILE A 59 21.19 -15.82 8.54
CA ILE A 59 21.74 -14.53 8.94
C ILE A 59 20.69 -13.74 9.72
N ILE A 60 21.11 -13.06 10.78
CA ILE A 60 20.28 -12.12 11.52
C ILE A 60 20.58 -10.71 11.00
N LEU A 61 19.66 -10.15 10.21
CA LEU A 61 19.81 -8.79 9.64
C LEU A 61 19.54 -7.70 10.67
N THR A 62 18.58 -7.92 11.58
CA THR A 62 18.37 -7.04 12.73
C THR A 62 18.36 -7.88 14.02
N PRO A 63 19.20 -7.54 15.01
CA PRO A 63 19.21 -8.24 16.29
C PRO A 63 17.98 -7.87 17.13
N PRO A 64 17.62 -8.70 18.14
CA PRO A 64 16.53 -8.40 19.08
C PRO A 64 16.86 -7.24 20.03
N ALA A 65 18.14 -6.86 20.14
CA ALA A 65 18.59 -5.65 20.82
C ALA A 65 20.04 -5.34 20.39
N PRO A 66 20.45 -4.05 20.37
CA PRO A 66 19.61 -2.85 20.51
C PRO A 66 18.81 -2.58 19.22
N GLY A 67 17.77 -1.73 19.31
CA GLY A 67 16.95 -1.35 18.16
C GLY A 67 17.60 -0.35 17.20
N ASN A 68 16.82 0.15 16.24
CA ASN A 68 17.23 1.07 15.18
C ASN A 68 18.36 0.56 14.28
N ARG A 69 18.45 -0.76 14.11
CA ARG A 69 19.43 -1.43 13.25
C ARG A 69 18.92 -1.59 11.83
N ARG A 70 19.81 -1.43 10.85
CA ARG A 70 19.56 -1.65 9.43
C ARG A 70 20.69 -2.44 8.81
N ALA A 71 20.34 -3.49 8.08
CA ALA A 71 21.30 -4.25 7.29
C ALA A 71 20.68 -4.66 5.96
N ALA A 72 21.54 -4.87 4.97
CA ALA A 72 21.12 -5.35 3.66
C ALA A 72 22.16 -6.30 3.05
N LEU A 73 21.65 -7.24 2.26
CA LEU A 73 22.41 -8.14 1.41
C LEU A 73 22.04 -7.86 -0.04
N TRP A 74 23.04 -7.68 -0.90
CA TRP A 74 22.85 -7.40 -2.33
C TRP A 74 23.60 -8.41 -3.18
N SER A 75 22.95 -8.95 -4.22
CA SER A 75 23.62 -9.82 -5.19
C SER A 75 24.64 -9.02 -5.98
N GLN A 76 25.83 -9.59 -6.18
CA GLN A 76 26.87 -9.00 -7.03
C GLN A 76 26.53 -9.14 -8.51
N SER A 77 25.88 -10.25 -8.88
CA SER A 77 25.38 -10.51 -10.23
C SER A 77 23.99 -9.91 -10.45
N LYS A 78 23.67 -9.70 -11.72
CA LYS A 78 22.39 -9.17 -12.21
C LYS A 78 21.51 -10.29 -12.75
N LEU A 79 20.20 -10.12 -12.68
CA LEU A 79 19.22 -10.98 -13.32
C LEU A 79 19.34 -10.88 -14.85
N THR A 80 19.47 -12.02 -15.53
CA THR A 80 19.66 -12.09 -17.00
C THR A 80 18.50 -12.77 -17.72
N SER A 81 17.42 -13.08 -17.01
CA SER A 81 16.26 -13.77 -17.57
C SER A 81 14.99 -12.98 -17.32
N PRO A 82 14.11 -12.85 -18.32
CA PRO A 82 12.84 -12.16 -18.17
C PRO A 82 11.81 -13.04 -17.44
N LYS A 83 12.04 -14.36 -17.41
CA LYS A 83 11.25 -15.34 -16.66
C LYS A 83 12.03 -15.81 -15.44
N TRP A 84 11.45 -15.58 -14.26
CA TRP A 84 12.12 -15.88 -13.00
C TRP A 84 11.16 -16.10 -11.84
N GLU A 85 11.67 -16.80 -10.84
CA GLU A 85 11.03 -17.02 -9.55
C GLU A 85 12.06 -16.69 -8.46
N ALA A 86 11.68 -15.87 -7.48
CA ALA A 86 12.49 -15.58 -6.31
C ALA A 86 11.73 -15.95 -5.04
N THR A 87 12.31 -16.82 -4.21
CA THR A 87 11.73 -17.24 -2.93
C THR A 87 12.61 -16.79 -1.79
N LEU A 88 12.08 -15.91 -0.92
CA LEU A 88 12.70 -15.46 0.31
C LEU A 88 12.13 -16.25 1.49
N GLN A 89 13.00 -16.90 2.25
CA GLN A 89 12.65 -17.50 3.54
C GLN A 89 13.17 -16.66 4.69
N PHE A 90 12.27 -16.19 5.54
CA PHE A 90 12.62 -15.33 6.67
C PHE A 90 11.80 -15.65 7.92
N ARG A 91 12.21 -15.12 9.06
CA ARG A 91 11.44 -15.14 10.31
C ARG A 91 11.56 -13.80 11.00
N ALA A 92 10.44 -13.32 11.53
CA ALA A 92 10.41 -12.15 12.40
C ALA A 92 10.04 -12.57 13.82
N THR A 93 10.80 -12.11 14.81
CA THR A 93 10.53 -12.37 16.22
C THR A 93 10.78 -11.13 17.06
N GLY A 94 9.87 -10.83 17.97
CA GLY A 94 10.02 -9.70 18.87
C GLY A 94 8.92 -9.65 19.94
N PRO A 95 9.10 -8.79 20.96
CA PRO A 95 8.08 -8.56 21.98
C PRO A 95 6.78 -7.98 21.38
N GLU A 96 5.70 -7.95 22.14
CA GLU A 96 4.36 -7.54 21.68
C GLU A 96 4.37 -6.21 20.90
N ARG A 97 5.07 -5.20 21.43
CA ARG A 97 5.20 -3.86 20.84
C ARG A 97 6.50 -3.63 20.06
N ALA A 98 7.18 -4.70 19.64
CA ALA A 98 8.27 -4.56 18.70
C ALA A 98 7.75 -4.28 17.29
N SER A 99 8.62 -3.65 16.51
CA SER A 99 8.34 -3.34 15.12
C SER A 99 9.62 -3.40 14.30
N GLY A 100 9.41 -3.61 13.02
CA GLY A 100 10.41 -3.47 11.99
C GLY A 100 9.82 -3.92 10.67
N ARG A 101 10.70 -4.07 9.70
CA ARG A 101 10.32 -4.38 8.33
C ARG A 101 11.45 -5.10 7.64
N ILE A 102 11.07 -6.00 6.74
CA ILE A 102 11.96 -6.64 5.79
C ILE A 102 11.50 -6.34 4.38
N HIS A 103 12.45 -6.24 3.47
CA HIS A 103 12.21 -5.97 2.06
C HIS A 103 12.91 -7.02 1.22
N LEU A 104 12.24 -7.42 0.14
CA LEU A 104 12.84 -8.08 -1.01
C LEU A 104 12.87 -7.08 -2.17
N TRP A 105 14.05 -6.86 -2.73
CA TRP A 105 14.30 -5.91 -3.80
C TRP A 105 14.72 -6.62 -5.07
N LEU A 106 14.31 -6.07 -6.21
CA LEU A 106 14.89 -6.33 -7.52
C LEU A 106 15.01 -4.99 -8.24
N VAL A 107 16.20 -4.38 -8.18
CA VAL A 107 16.41 -2.97 -8.57
C VAL A 107 17.70 -2.77 -9.35
N ALA A 108 17.71 -1.75 -10.21
CA ALA A 108 18.91 -1.30 -10.90
C ALA A 108 19.92 -0.70 -9.90
N ASP A 109 21.11 -1.27 -9.85
CA ASP A 109 22.21 -0.83 -8.97
C ASP A 109 21.80 -0.66 -7.49
N GLY A 110 21.15 -1.70 -6.96
CA GLY A 110 20.51 -1.65 -5.64
C GLY A 110 21.46 -1.35 -4.48
N PHE A 111 22.71 -1.78 -4.55
CA PHE A 111 23.69 -1.50 -3.49
C PHE A 111 23.92 0.01 -3.32
N ASN A 112 24.05 0.76 -4.41
CA ASN A 112 24.29 2.20 -4.36
C ASN A 112 23.00 3.00 -4.22
N ASN A 113 21.94 2.64 -4.96
CA ASN A 113 20.70 3.42 -5.01
C ASN A 113 19.78 3.19 -3.80
N VAL A 114 19.78 1.97 -3.25
CA VAL A 114 18.93 1.60 -2.11
C VAL A 114 19.77 1.39 -0.85
N GLY A 115 20.86 0.64 -0.93
CA GLY A 115 21.73 0.34 0.20
C GLY A 115 20.96 -0.35 1.33
N THR A 116 20.88 0.30 2.50
CA THR A 116 20.14 -0.19 3.69
C THR A 116 18.78 0.48 3.88
N ASN A 117 18.34 1.30 2.91
CA ASN A 117 17.08 2.04 3.04
C ASN A 117 15.85 1.13 2.98
N SER A 118 14.77 1.63 3.56
CA SER A 118 13.42 1.06 3.43
C SER A 118 12.65 1.76 2.33
N ILE A 119 11.50 1.22 1.93
CA ILE A 119 10.59 1.90 1.00
C ILE A 119 10.17 3.31 1.48
N TYR A 120 10.16 3.53 2.80
CA TYR A 120 9.86 4.84 3.41
C TYR A 120 11.03 5.83 3.50
N THR A 121 12.24 5.39 3.20
CA THR A 121 13.46 6.23 3.35
C THR A 121 14.33 6.23 2.11
N VAL A 122 14.10 5.32 1.16
CA VAL A 122 14.82 5.23 -0.10
C VAL A 122 14.55 6.43 -0.98
N GLY A 123 15.57 6.88 -1.70
CA GLY A 123 15.44 7.97 -2.66
C GLY A 123 14.73 7.56 -3.94
N LYS A 124 15.33 7.95 -5.06
CA LYS A 124 14.94 7.47 -6.38
C LYS A 124 15.57 6.10 -6.61
N PHE A 125 14.79 5.15 -7.10
CA PHE A 125 15.28 3.84 -7.50
C PHE A 125 14.49 3.36 -8.72
N GLU A 126 15.06 2.45 -9.48
CA GLU A 126 14.38 1.82 -10.61
C GLU A 126 14.23 0.33 -10.32
N GLY A 127 12.99 -0.17 -10.33
CA GLY A 127 12.66 -1.58 -10.14
C GLY A 127 11.57 -1.82 -9.11
N LEU A 128 11.65 -2.99 -8.47
CA LEU A 128 10.64 -3.57 -7.58
C LEU A 128 11.11 -3.57 -6.13
N GLY A 129 10.25 -3.10 -5.23
CA GLY A 129 10.40 -3.28 -3.79
C GLY A 129 9.17 -3.98 -3.21
N ILE A 130 9.37 -5.12 -2.56
CA ILE A 130 8.34 -5.81 -1.78
C ILE A 130 8.68 -5.62 -0.31
N VAL A 131 7.77 -5.05 0.46
CA VAL A 131 7.93 -4.87 1.91
C VAL A 131 6.98 -5.81 2.65
N ILE A 132 7.48 -6.37 3.74
CA ILE A 132 6.66 -7.00 4.78
C ILE A 132 6.85 -6.19 6.06
N ASP A 133 5.79 -5.57 6.53
CA ASP A 133 5.81 -4.72 7.72
C ASP A 133 4.47 -4.69 8.44
N GLN A 134 4.49 -4.15 9.67
CA GLN A 134 3.25 -3.80 10.36
C GLN A 134 2.69 -2.54 9.72
N TYR A 135 1.42 -2.60 9.32
CA TYR A 135 0.76 -1.49 8.66
C TYR A 135 -0.64 -1.27 9.23
N GLY A 136 -0.92 -0.03 9.66
CA GLY A 136 -2.15 0.33 10.37
C GLY A 136 -2.39 -0.54 11.61
N ASN A 137 -3.65 -0.86 11.88
CA ASN A 137 -4.05 -1.77 12.96
C ASN A 137 -4.04 -3.25 12.53
N SER A 138 -3.37 -3.60 11.43
CA SER A 138 -3.30 -4.99 10.96
C SER A 138 -2.16 -5.76 11.66
N GLY A 139 -2.27 -7.08 11.72
CA GLY A 139 -1.21 -7.96 12.23
C GLY A 139 0.05 -8.02 11.35
N GLY A 140 0.06 -7.32 10.22
CA GLY A 140 1.12 -7.32 9.23
C GLY A 140 0.55 -7.33 7.81
N MET A 141 1.28 -6.75 6.87
CA MET A 141 0.91 -6.70 5.45
C MET A 141 2.14 -6.98 4.59
N ILE A 142 1.93 -7.61 3.44
CA ILE A 142 2.88 -7.63 2.33
C ILE A 142 2.42 -6.64 1.27
N ARG A 143 3.34 -5.82 0.76
CA ARG A 143 3.03 -4.78 -0.25
C ARG A 143 4.13 -4.69 -1.28
N ALA A 144 3.76 -4.43 -2.54
CA ALA A 144 4.69 -4.29 -3.63
C ALA A 144 4.61 -2.90 -4.28
N PHE A 145 5.78 -2.36 -4.58
CA PHE A 145 6.01 -1.02 -5.11
C PHE A 145 6.86 -1.09 -6.36
N LEU A 146 6.54 -0.23 -7.32
CA LEU A 146 7.35 -0.01 -8.51
C LEU A 146 7.83 1.43 -8.53
N ASN A 147 9.05 1.60 -9.03
CA ASN A 147 9.59 2.90 -9.34
C ASN A 147 10.40 2.78 -10.64
N ASP A 148 10.31 3.80 -11.47
CA ASP A 148 11.00 3.92 -12.76
C ASP A 148 12.21 4.87 -12.66
N GLY A 149 12.66 5.17 -11.44
CA GLY A 149 13.71 6.13 -11.16
C GLY A 149 13.23 7.58 -11.04
N THR A 150 11.96 7.88 -11.30
CA THR A 150 11.46 9.28 -11.28
C THR A 150 11.08 9.75 -9.88
N LYS A 151 10.44 8.89 -9.07
CA LYS A 151 9.86 9.27 -7.78
C LYS A 151 10.86 9.11 -6.64
N HIS A 152 10.94 10.10 -5.74
CA HIS A 152 11.72 10.00 -4.52
C HIS A 152 10.83 9.52 -3.37
N PHE A 153 10.93 8.25 -3.01
CA PHE A 153 9.99 7.62 -2.08
C PHE A 153 10.08 8.17 -0.65
N GLY A 154 11.27 8.43 -0.13
CA GLY A 154 11.48 8.97 1.21
C GLY A 154 11.03 10.43 1.40
N GLN A 155 10.64 11.11 0.33
CA GLN A 155 10.06 12.46 0.36
C GLN A 155 8.58 12.46 -0.04
N HIS A 156 8.03 11.29 -0.36
CA HIS A 156 6.64 11.17 -0.77
C HIS A 156 5.72 11.19 0.45
N LEU A 157 4.71 12.06 0.43
CA LEU A 157 3.79 12.26 1.55
C LEU A 157 3.00 11.01 1.93
N SER A 158 2.69 10.16 0.96
CA SER A 158 1.95 8.91 1.17
C SER A 158 2.57 7.80 0.34
N VAL A 159 3.62 7.17 0.88
CA VAL A 159 4.26 6.01 0.22
C VAL A 159 3.25 4.89 0.05
N ASP A 160 2.33 4.72 1.00
CA ASP A 160 1.37 3.62 1.04
C ASP A 160 0.44 3.59 -0.18
N GLY A 161 0.05 4.76 -0.69
CA GLY A 161 -0.78 4.88 -1.90
C GLY A 161 -0.06 4.50 -3.20
N LEU A 162 1.26 4.28 -3.17
CA LEU A 162 2.05 3.88 -4.33
C LEU A 162 2.11 2.36 -4.52
N ALA A 163 1.58 1.57 -3.57
CA ALA A 163 1.59 0.12 -3.69
C ALA A 163 0.63 -0.34 -4.81
N PHE A 164 1.14 -1.11 -5.78
CA PHE A 164 0.31 -1.66 -6.85
C PHE A 164 -0.35 -2.99 -6.46
N GLY A 165 0.12 -3.63 -5.39
CA GLY A 165 -0.39 -4.88 -4.87
C GLY A 165 -0.13 -5.01 -3.38
N HIS A 166 -1.10 -5.57 -2.65
CA HIS A 166 -1.00 -5.78 -1.21
C HIS A 166 -1.87 -6.94 -0.74
N ALA A 167 -1.50 -7.55 0.38
CA ALA A 167 -2.31 -8.54 1.08
C ALA A 167 -2.04 -8.53 2.60
N PRO A 168 -3.03 -8.84 3.44
CA PRO A 168 -2.82 -9.05 4.87
C PRO A 168 -1.92 -10.27 5.09
N TYR A 169 -0.91 -10.11 5.95
CA TYR A 169 -0.02 -11.20 6.31
C TYR A 169 0.57 -11.03 7.71
N PRO A 170 0.03 -11.72 8.73
CA PRO A 170 0.55 -11.68 10.10
C PRO A 170 1.83 -12.52 10.23
N TYR A 171 2.97 -11.92 9.92
CA TYR A 171 4.26 -12.61 9.76
C TYR A 171 5.06 -12.80 11.07
N ARG A 172 4.69 -12.09 12.13
CA ARG A 172 5.46 -12.04 13.38
C ARG A 172 5.20 -13.27 14.24
N ASN A 173 6.24 -13.74 14.94
CA ASN A 173 6.14 -14.74 16.01
C ASN A 173 5.47 -16.07 15.60
N LEU A 174 5.57 -16.47 14.33
CA LEU A 174 4.96 -17.71 13.81
C LEU A 174 5.66 -19.00 14.26
N GLY A 175 6.81 -18.93 14.92
CA GLY A 175 7.62 -20.09 15.35
C GLY A 175 8.35 -20.82 14.21
N ARG A 176 7.84 -20.73 12.98
CA ARG A 176 8.45 -21.26 11.75
C ARG A 176 8.95 -20.14 10.82
N PRO A 177 9.86 -20.44 9.87
CA PRO A 177 10.13 -19.55 8.75
C PRO A 177 8.89 -19.37 7.86
N SER A 178 8.76 -18.16 7.33
CA SER A 178 7.80 -17.73 6.32
C SER A 178 8.45 -17.76 4.95
N SER A 179 7.69 -18.12 3.93
CA SER A 179 8.16 -18.16 2.54
C SER A 179 7.40 -17.15 1.69
N VAL A 180 8.10 -16.14 1.15
CA VAL A 180 7.56 -15.18 0.18
C VAL A 180 8.13 -15.51 -1.18
N LYS A 181 7.27 -15.91 -2.10
CA LYS A 181 7.62 -16.34 -3.46
C LYS A 181 7.08 -15.34 -4.47
N VAL A 182 7.95 -14.79 -5.29
CA VAL A 182 7.66 -13.78 -6.31
C VAL A 182 7.96 -14.40 -7.65
N ILE A 183 6.97 -14.39 -8.55
CA ILE A 183 7.06 -15.09 -9.82
C ILE A 183 6.70 -14.11 -10.93
N GLN A 184 7.60 -14.01 -11.90
CA GLN A 184 7.33 -13.36 -13.17
C GLN A 184 7.39 -14.41 -14.26
N ASP A 185 6.21 -14.71 -14.82
CA ASP A 185 6.10 -15.49 -16.04
C ASP A 185 5.85 -14.57 -17.26
N TRP A 186 5.46 -15.16 -18.37
CA TRP A 186 5.21 -14.43 -19.61
C TRP A 186 3.97 -13.52 -19.53
N HIS A 187 2.97 -13.91 -18.73
CA HIS A 187 1.64 -13.27 -18.70
C HIS A 187 1.34 -12.54 -17.40
N ASN A 188 1.95 -12.96 -16.29
CA ASN A 188 1.57 -12.57 -14.96
C ASN A 188 2.80 -12.35 -14.07
N PHE A 189 2.68 -11.31 -13.25
CA PHE A 189 3.46 -11.10 -12.06
C PHE A 189 2.58 -11.53 -10.86
N ARG A 190 3.06 -12.45 -10.03
CA ARG A 190 2.33 -12.89 -8.84
C ARG A 190 3.24 -13.01 -7.63
N VAL A 191 2.63 -12.80 -6.46
CA VAL A 191 3.26 -12.98 -5.16
C VAL A 191 2.46 -14.01 -4.37
N GLU A 192 3.16 -15.03 -3.89
CA GLU A 192 2.65 -16.10 -3.05
C GLU A 192 3.32 -16.02 -1.67
N VAL A 193 2.55 -16.24 -0.62
CA VAL A 193 3.04 -16.27 0.77
C VAL A 193 2.63 -17.59 1.39
N ASP A 194 3.62 -18.35 1.89
CA ASP A 194 3.44 -19.68 2.46
C ASP A 194 2.63 -20.64 1.56
N GLY A 195 2.78 -20.51 0.23
CA GLY A 195 2.08 -21.32 -0.77
C GLY A 195 0.66 -20.84 -1.13
N ALA A 196 0.16 -19.78 -0.50
CA ALA A 196 -1.11 -19.15 -0.85
C ALA A 196 -0.87 -17.92 -1.74
N LEU A 197 -1.72 -17.71 -2.74
CA LEU A 197 -1.68 -16.52 -3.58
C LEU A 197 -2.04 -15.27 -2.76
N ALA A 198 -1.14 -14.29 -2.71
CA ALA A 198 -1.38 -13.00 -2.06
C ALA A 198 -2.02 -12.02 -3.05
N PHE A 199 -1.36 -11.78 -4.20
CA PHE A 199 -1.90 -10.97 -5.29
C PHE A 199 -1.22 -11.32 -6.62
N GLN A 200 -1.88 -10.98 -7.73
CA GLN A 200 -1.35 -11.15 -9.08
C GLN A 200 -1.83 -10.02 -10.00
N THR A 201 -1.04 -9.72 -11.03
CA THR A 201 -1.35 -8.73 -12.05
C THR A 201 -0.65 -9.07 -13.36
N SER A 202 -1.29 -8.76 -14.49
CA SER A 202 -0.69 -8.87 -15.83
C SER A 202 -0.10 -7.56 -16.33
N SER A 203 -0.21 -6.48 -15.55
CA SER A 203 0.22 -5.13 -15.96
C SER A 203 1.64 -4.77 -15.54
N VAL A 204 2.30 -5.63 -14.76
CA VAL A 204 3.64 -5.39 -14.21
C VAL A 204 4.64 -6.29 -14.90
N ARG A 205 5.77 -5.72 -15.31
CA ARG A 205 6.90 -6.45 -15.84
C ARG A 205 8.21 -5.80 -15.44
N ILE A 206 9.08 -6.58 -14.81
CA ILE A 206 10.41 -6.18 -14.39
C ILE A 206 11.42 -6.60 -15.47
N PRO A 207 12.24 -5.68 -15.98
CA PRO A 207 13.25 -6.02 -16.98
C PRO A 207 14.44 -6.75 -16.34
N GLU A 208 15.32 -7.25 -17.20
CA GLU A 208 16.61 -7.81 -16.82
C GLU A 208 17.61 -6.72 -16.41
N GLY A 209 18.77 -7.13 -15.91
CA GLY A 209 19.87 -6.25 -15.56
C GLY A 209 19.83 -5.70 -14.12
N TYR A 210 18.89 -6.17 -13.31
CA TYR A 210 18.69 -5.70 -11.93
C TYR A 210 19.34 -6.64 -10.90
N ASN A 211 19.66 -6.10 -9.73
CA ASN A 211 20.23 -6.83 -8.62
C ASN A 211 19.14 -7.23 -7.64
N PHE A 212 19.22 -8.46 -7.13
CA PHE A 212 18.39 -8.87 -6.00
C PHE A 212 18.99 -8.34 -4.70
N GLY A 213 18.11 -7.94 -3.78
CA GLY A 213 18.54 -7.53 -2.45
C GLY A 213 17.54 -7.89 -1.38
N VAL A 214 18.03 -8.09 -0.17
CA VAL A 214 17.20 -8.25 1.03
C VAL A 214 17.66 -7.23 2.05
N SER A 215 16.79 -6.33 2.48
CA SER A 215 17.11 -5.37 3.53
C SER A 215 16.13 -5.48 4.69
N ALA A 216 16.61 -5.27 5.91
CA ALA A 216 15.77 -5.19 7.09
C ALA A 216 16.10 -3.95 7.90
N ALA A 217 15.08 -3.37 8.52
CA ALA A 217 15.19 -2.22 9.40
C ALA A 217 14.31 -2.44 10.63
N SER A 218 14.89 -2.27 11.81
CA SER A 218 14.18 -2.40 13.09
C SER A 218 13.81 -1.03 13.65
N ALA A 219 12.72 -0.99 14.42
CA ALA A 219 12.35 0.19 15.20
C ALA A 219 13.16 0.26 16.50
N ASP A 220 12.83 1.23 17.35
CA ASP A 220 13.46 1.40 18.67
C ASP A 220 13.22 0.20 19.59
N SER A 221 11.98 -0.29 19.61
CA SER A 221 11.61 -1.64 20.08
C SER A 221 11.69 -2.59 18.88
N PRO A 222 12.76 -3.40 18.74
CA PRO A 222 13.06 -4.04 17.47
C PRO A 222 12.39 -5.41 17.33
N ASP A 223 11.90 -5.68 16.12
CA ASP A 223 11.81 -7.05 15.65
C ASP A 223 13.18 -7.52 15.17
N SER A 224 13.51 -8.75 15.52
CA SER A 224 14.63 -9.47 14.93
C SER A 224 14.18 -10.13 13.63
N PHE A 225 14.83 -9.74 12.53
CA PHE A 225 14.63 -10.35 11.22
C PHE A 225 15.78 -11.29 10.91
N GLU A 226 15.43 -12.56 10.77
CA GLU A 226 16.33 -13.64 10.39
C GLU A 226 16.01 -14.09 8.97
N VAL A 227 17.03 -14.32 8.14
CA VAL A 227 16.89 -14.81 6.77
C VAL A 227 17.59 -16.15 6.64
N PHE A 228 16.88 -17.13 6.09
CA PHE A 228 17.36 -18.50 5.91
C PHE A 228 17.86 -18.73 4.49
N SER A 229 17.15 -18.21 3.49
CA SER A 229 17.54 -18.33 2.09
C SER A 229 16.90 -17.27 1.22
N LEU A 230 17.58 -16.93 0.14
CA LEU A 230 17.00 -16.34 -1.06
C LEU A 230 17.31 -17.30 -2.21
N THR A 231 16.29 -17.86 -2.83
CA THR A 231 16.45 -18.79 -3.96
C THR A 231 15.85 -18.18 -5.20
N VAL A 232 16.67 -17.93 -6.21
CA VAL A 232 16.27 -17.39 -7.50
C VAL A 232 16.42 -18.48 -8.55
N SER A 233 15.33 -18.81 -9.23
CA SER A 233 15.33 -19.73 -10.37
C SER A 233 14.92 -18.98 -11.63
N THR A 234 15.61 -19.22 -12.74
CA THR A 234 15.30 -18.61 -14.04
C THR A 234 14.89 -19.67 -15.04
N GLY A 235 14.18 -19.30 -16.10
CA GLY A 235 13.82 -20.20 -17.19
C GLY A 235 14.14 -19.56 -18.55
N GLU A 236 14.13 -20.36 -19.60
CA GLU A 236 14.40 -19.83 -20.94
C GLU A 236 13.26 -18.90 -21.38
N ALA A 237 13.65 -17.87 -22.13
CA ALA A 237 12.72 -17.03 -22.87
C ALA A 237 12.02 -17.87 -23.96
N GLU A 238 10.69 -17.85 -24.03
CA GLU A 238 9.98 -18.48 -25.14
C GLU A 238 10.38 -17.85 -26.49
N PRO A 239 10.79 -18.64 -27.49
CA PRO A 239 11.14 -18.12 -28.81
C PRO A 239 9.96 -17.39 -29.46
N GLY A 240 10.20 -16.18 -30.01
CA GLY A 240 9.19 -15.43 -30.77
C GLY A 240 8.23 -14.60 -29.92
N THR A 241 8.51 -14.43 -28.63
CA THR A 241 7.75 -13.53 -27.76
C THR A 241 8.51 -12.21 -27.55
N ASP A 242 7.91 -11.08 -27.92
CA ASP A 242 8.52 -9.75 -27.79
C ASP A 242 8.57 -9.33 -26.31
N TYR A 243 9.71 -9.53 -25.66
CA TYR A 243 10.00 -9.03 -24.33
C TYR A 243 10.02 -7.50 -24.35
N ASN A 244 8.84 -6.89 -24.16
CA ASN A 244 8.71 -5.45 -24.16
C ASN A 244 9.58 -4.87 -23.03
N LYS A 245 10.64 -4.15 -23.40
CA LYS A 245 11.67 -3.61 -22.48
C LYS A 245 11.21 -2.37 -21.70
N GLN A 246 9.93 -2.01 -21.78
CA GLN A 246 9.39 -0.84 -21.10
C GLN A 246 8.16 -1.24 -20.28
N PRO A 247 8.11 -0.97 -18.97
CA PRO A 247 6.84 -0.88 -18.28
C PRO A 247 6.09 0.30 -18.89
N GLY A 248 4.99 0.00 -19.60
CA GLY A 248 4.05 1.01 -20.05
C GLY A 248 3.51 1.74 -18.82
N SER A 249 3.90 3.01 -18.68
CA SER A 249 3.26 3.95 -17.76
C SER A 249 1.77 4.05 -18.12
N ASN A 250 0.92 3.37 -17.34
CA ASN A 250 -0.51 3.69 -17.31
C ASN A 250 -0.71 4.97 -16.48
N ASN A 251 -0.27 6.10 -17.04
CA ASN A 251 -0.68 7.43 -16.61
C ASN A 251 -1.17 8.17 -17.87
N ALA A 252 -2.41 7.89 -18.26
CA ALA A 252 -3.14 8.73 -19.19
C ALA A 252 -3.88 9.80 -18.37
N ASP A 253 -3.43 11.04 -18.47
CA ASP A 253 -4.25 12.21 -18.14
C ASP A 253 -5.49 12.22 -19.08
N PRO A 254 -6.70 12.59 -18.60
CA PRO A 254 -7.84 12.77 -19.48
C PRO A 254 -7.64 13.95 -20.46
N PRO A 255 -8.19 13.88 -21.69
CA PRO A 255 -7.86 14.80 -22.77
C PRO A 255 -8.54 16.17 -22.61
N ALA A 256 -7.79 17.21 -22.99
CA ALA A 256 -8.26 18.58 -23.13
C ALA A 256 -9.33 18.69 -24.24
N ALA A 257 -10.49 19.28 -23.92
CA ALA A 257 -11.53 19.64 -24.89
C ALA A 257 -11.52 21.15 -25.18
N ALA A 258 -11.68 21.46 -26.46
CA ALA A 258 -11.51 22.75 -27.10
C ALA A 258 -12.63 23.78 -26.82
N LYS A 259 -12.27 25.04 -27.05
CA LYS A 259 -13.06 26.29 -26.96
C LYS A 259 -14.32 26.29 -27.85
N VAL A 260 -15.44 26.82 -27.34
CA VAL A 260 -16.42 27.62 -28.09
C VAL A 260 -17.00 28.72 -27.17
N GLU A 261 -17.07 29.95 -27.69
CA GLU A 261 -17.53 31.21 -27.07
C GLU A 261 -19.08 31.37 -26.97
N PRO A 262 -19.60 32.40 -26.25
CA PRO A 262 -20.90 32.37 -25.58
C PRO A 262 -22.05 33.07 -26.33
N ALA A 263 -23.29 32.75 -25.91
CA ALA A 263 -24.47 33.58 -26.13
C ALA A 263 -25.34 33.63 -24.85
N ASN A 264 -25.43 34.81 -24.23
CA ASN A 264 -26.41 35.20 -23.21
C ASN A 264 -27.63 35.84 -23.93
N PRO A 265 -28.78 36.22 -23.32
CA PRO A 265 -29.19 36.12 -21.90
C PRO A 265 -30.69 35.75 -21.67
N ARG A 266 -31.07 35.52 -20.40
CA ARG A 266 -32.21 36.21 -19.72
C ARG A 266 -32.41 35.72 -18.27
N ALA A 267 -32.08 36.59 -17.32
CA ALA A 267 -32.56 36.56 -15.94
C ALA A 267 -34.00 37.13 -15.88
N PRO A 268 -34.80 36.91 -14.81
CA PRO A 268 -34.66 37.78 -13.62
C PRO A 268 -35.07 37.22 -12.23
N ARG A 269 -34.44 37.83 -11.20
CA ARG A 269 -34.93 38.25 -9.84
C ARG A 269 -35.27 37.17 -8.78
N ASP A 270 -34.97 37.32 -7.49
CA ASP A 270 -34.42 38.41 -6.67
C ASP A 270 -33.74 37.78 -5.42
N GLY A 271 -32.48 38.13 -5.15
CA GLY A 271 -31.69 37.73 -3.99
C GLY A 271 -30.25 38.20 -4.17
N VAL A 272 -29.77 39.07 -3.28
CA VAL A 272 -28.52 39.85 -3.41
C VAL A 272 -27.33 38.93 -3.74
N THR A 273 -26.77 39.09 -4.95
CA THR A 273 -25.59 38.37 -5.46
C THR A 273 -24.31 39.23 -5.40
N ALA A 274 -23.18 38.56 -5.44
CA ALA A 274 -21.82 39.03 -5.16
C ALA A 274 -21.19 40.01 -6.18
N THR A 275 -21.93 41.06 -6.59
CA THR A 275 -21.38 42.15 -7.42
C THR A 275 -21.26 43.48 -6.68
N SER A 276 -21.61 43.54 -5.40
CA SER A 276 -21.47 44.75 -4.57
C SER A 276 -20.09 44.93 -3.91
N TYR A 277 -19.17 43.98 -4.04
CA TYR A 277 -17.94 43.95 -3.23
C TYR A 277 -16.73 44.65 -3.86
N LEU A 278 -16.85 45.15 -5.10
CA LEU A 278 -15.75 45.83 -5.81
C LEU A 278 -15.79 47.36 -5.67
N SER A 279 -16.52 47.91 -4.71
CA SER A 279 -16.71 49.35 -4.58
C SER A 279 -16.18 49.97 -3.28
N HIS A 280 -15.64 49.22 -2.32
CA HIS A 280 -15.12 49.79 -1.06
C HIS A 280 -13.80 49.13 -0.66
N ASP A 281 -12.80 49.96 -0.33
CA ASP A 281 -11.44 49.61 0.12
C ASP A 281 -11.41 49.02 1.55
N VAL A 282 -12.14 47.93 1.80
CA VAL A 282 -12.12 47.23 3.09
C VAL A 282 -11.79 45.76 2.88
N VAL A 283 -10.71 45.29 3.51
CA VAL A 283 -10.31 43.87 3.55
C VAL A 283 -11.21 43.14 4.55
N PRO A 284 -11.95 42.08 4.15
CA PRO A 284 -12.85 41.37 5.07
C PRO A 284 -12.10 40.46 6.05
N GLU A 285 -12.66 40.28 7.25
CA GLU A 285 -12.16 39.30 8.23
C GLU A 285 -12.62 37.85 7.91
N PRO A 286 -11.90 36.83 8.40
CA PRO A 286 -12.19 35.42 8.11
C PRO A 286 -13.51 34.98 8.76
N GLY A 287 -14.58 34.88 7.97
CA GLY A 287 -15.90 34.41 8.43
C GLY A 287 -17.07 34.86 7.54
N ASP A 288 -16.89 35.94 6.77
CA ASP A 288 -17.97 36.57 6.01
C ASP A 288 -18.16 36.00 4.59
N ILE A 289 -17.36 35.02 4.19
CA ILE A 289 -17.43 34.41 2.84
C ILE A 289 -18.18 33.07 2.93
N GLY A 290 -19.49 33.12 2.72
CA GLY A 290 -20.28 31.91 2.49
C GLY A 290 -19.79 31.17 1.24
N ALA A 291 -19.52 29.87 1.36
CA ALA A 291 -19.01 29.06 0.26
C ALA A 291 -20.00 29.07 -0.92
N LEU A 292 -19.59 29.64 -2.05
CA LEU A 292 -20.35 29.54 -3.29
C LEU A 292 -20.18 28.14 -3.89
N PRO A 293 -21.26 27.54 -4.44
CA PRO A 293 -21.15 26.29 -5.16
C PRO A 293 -20.32 26.50 -6.43
N ALA A 294 -19.54 25.48 -6.81
CA ALA A 294 -18.52 25.53 -7.86
C ALA A 294 -19.04 25.94 -9.25
N ASN A 295 -20.36 25.94 -9.46
CA ASN A 295 -21.01 26.37 -10.70
C ASN A 295 -21.24 27.89 -10.81
N ALA A 296 -20.97 28.66 -9.75
CA ALA A 296 -21.17 30.10 -9.71
C ALA A 296 -19.88 30.93 -9.90
N ILE A 297 -18.73 30.28 -10.06
CA ILE A 297 -17.42 30.93 -10.15
C ILE A 297 -17.04 31.09 -11.63
N SER A 298 -16.91 32.34 -12.09
CA SER A 298 -16.38 32.66 -13.43
C SER A 298 -14.88 32.32 -13.51
N GLN A 299 -14.39 31.94 -14.70
CA GLN A 299 -12.97 31.62 -14.95
C GLN A 299 -11.99 32.73 -14.52
N SER A 300 -12.44 33.99 -14.52
CA SER A 300 -11.63 35.14 -14.05
C SER A 300 -11.41 35.17 -12.54
N HIS A 301 -12.21 34.45 -11.75
CA HIS A 301 -12.21 34.48 -10.28
C HIS A 301 -11.76 33.17 -9.63
N GLU A 302 -11.44 32.13 -10.43
CA GLU A 302 -10.96 30.83 -9.93
C GLU A 302 -9.63 30.96 -9.16
N PHE A 303 -8.71 31.81 -9.62
CA PHE A 303 -7.43 32.03 -8.94
C PHE A 303 -7.58 32.76 -7.61
N ALA A 304 -8.53 33.70 -7.52
CA ALA A 304 -8.79 34.42 -6.27
C ALA A 304 -9.44 33.49 -5.24
N ASP A 305 -10.44 32.69 -5.64
CA ASP A 305 -11.08 31.70 -4.75
C ASP A 305 -10.06 30.64 -4.27
N LEU A 306 -9.23 30.13 -5.19
CA LEU A 306 -8.17 29.20 -4.83
C LEU A 306 -7.17 29.84 -3.84
N HIS A 307 -6.81 31.11 -4.06
CA HIS A 307 -5.91 31.84 -3.17
C HIS A 307 -6.49 31.98 -1.76
N TYR A 308 -7.77 32.37 -1.63
CA TYR A 308 -8.43 32.48 -0.34
C TYR A 308 -8.58 31.12 0.37
N ARG A 309 -8.87 30.05 -0.38
CA ARG A 309 -8.93 28.68 0.18
C ARG A 309 -7.57 28.18 0.65
N ILE A 310 -6.50 28.46 -0.09
CA ILE A 310 -5.13 28.11 0.30
C ILE A 310 -4.74 28.89 1.57
N GLN A 311 -5.12 30.16 1.66
CA GLN A 311 -4.85 30.99 2.84
C GLN A 311 -5.62 30.49 4.07
N ALA A 312 -6.88 30.08 3.91
CA ALA A 312 -7.68 29.46 4.96
C ALA A 312 -7.16 28.07 5.38
N LEU A 313 -6.66 27.27 4.44
CA LEU A 313 -5.99 26.01 4.76
C LEU A 313 -4.71 26.25 5.55
N THR A 314 -3.96 27.27 5.19
CA THR A 314 -2.71 27.63 5.87
C THR A 314 -2.97 28.06 7.31
N SER A 315 -4.02 28.84 7.58
CA SER A 315 -4.38 29.22 8.94
C SER A 315 -4.85 28.03 9.79
N HIS A 316 -5.61 27.09 9.20
CA HIS A 316 -5.99 25.85 9.90
C HIS A 316 -4.79 24.95 10.21
N VAL A 317 -3.82 24.83 9.31
CA VAL A 317 -2.59 24.08 9.58
C VAL A 317 -1.81 24.74 10.73
N LEU A 318 -1.71 26.07 10.75
CA LEU A 318 -1.06 26.79 11.84
C LEU A 318 -1.79 26.58 13.19
N ALA A 319 -3.13 26.61 13.20
CA ALA A 319 -3.91 26.30 14.39
C ALA A 319 -3.66 24.88 14.91
N LEU A 320 -3.64 23.88 14.02
CA LEU A 320 -3.35 22.49 14.37
C LEU A 320 -1.92 22.31 14.92
N THR A 321 -0.94 23.00 14.37
CA THR A 321 0.45 22.94 14.89
C THR A 321 0.55 23.54 16.31
N LYS A 322 -0.20 24.60 16.59
CA LYS A 322 -0.25 25.22 17.92
C LYS A 322 -0.93 24.30 18.93
N ASP A 323 -2.00 23.62 18.54
CA ASP A 323 -2.71 22.64 19.38
C ASP A 323 -1.85 21.39 19.63
N PHE A 324 -1.08 20.95 18.64
CA PHE A 324 -0.17 19.83 18.82
C PHE A 324 0.95 20.16 19.82
N GLN A 325 1.52 21.37 19.72
CA GLN A 325 2.55 21.83 20.66
C GLN A 325 2.01 21.98 22.09
N SER A 326 0.79 22.49 22.25
CA SER A 326 0.17 22.62 23.57
C SER A 326 -0.12 21.24 24.19
N TYR A 327 -0.58 20.28 23.39
CA TYR A 327 -0.79 18.90 23.80
C TYR A 327 0.52 18.21 24.23
N GLN A 328 1.60 18.42 23.47
CA GLN A 328 2.91 17.85 23.78
C GLN A 328 3.48 18.43 25.10
N ALA A 329 3.30 19.73 25.33
CA ALA A 329 3.68 20.39 26.57
C ALA A 329 2.88 19.86 27.78
N GLU A 330 1.57 19.65 27.61
CA GLU A 330 0.72 19.09 28.67
C GLU A 330 1.06 17.62 28.97
N SER A 331 1.31 16.80 27.94
CA SER A 331 1.73 15.40 28.10
C SER A 331 3.07 15.28 28.86
N THR A 332 4.02 16.18 28.55
CA THR A 332 5.32 16.22 29.25
C THR A 332 5.17 16.63 30.71
N ARG A 333 4.28 17.59 31.01
CA ARG A 333 3.95 17.97 32.40
C ARG A 333 3.29 16.82 33.17
N ARG A 334 2.39 16.06 32.52
CA ARG A 334 1.77 14.87 33.12
C ARG A 334 2.81 13.78 33.41
N HIS A 335 3.74 13.53 32.49
CA HIS A 335 4.83 12.57 32.70
C HIS A 335 5.77 13.02 33.82
N GLY A 336 6.14 14.30 33.87
CA GLY A 336 6.95 14.86 34.95
C GLY A 336 6.29 14.71 36.33
N GLY A 337 4.99 15.00 36.44
CA GLY A 337 4.25 14.84 37.68
C GLY A 337 4.08 13.38 38.12
N LEU A 338 4.00 12.43 37.18
CA LEU A 338 3.98 11.00 37.48
C LEU A 338 5.34 10.49 37.97
N LEU A 339 6.44 10.93 37.34
CA LEU A 339 7.80 10.60 37.77
C LEU A 339 8.10 11.18 39.17
N GLU A 340 7.65 12.40 39.45
CA GLU A 340 7.80 13.01 40.78
C GLU A 340 7.01 12.24 41.85
N ARG A 341 5.78 11.80 41.53
CA ARG A 341 4.98 10.96 42.43
C ARG A 341 5.58 9.58 42.63
N ALA A 342 6.16 8.99 41.58
CA ALA A 342 6.89 7.73 41.68
C ALA A 342 8.14 7.87 42.56
N ALA A 343 8.92 8.94 42.39
CA ALA A 343 10.08 9.23 43.21
C ALA A 343 9.72 9.48 44.69
N LYS A 344 8.61 10.20 44.96
CA LYS A 344 8.09 10.38 46.33
C LYS A 344 7.59 9.07 46.94
N ALA A 345 6.94 8.21 46.16
CA ALA A 345 6.49 6.89 46.61
C ALA A 345 7.66 5.95 46.90
N GLU A 346 8.71 6.00 46.08
CA GLU A 346 9.94 5.23 46.29
C GLU A 346 10.71 5.72 47.52
N ALA A 347 10.82 7.04 47.72
CA ALA A 347 11.41 7.61 48.92
C ALA A 347 10.61 7.31 50.20
N ALA A 348 9.28 7.24 50.11
CA ALA A 348 8.42 6.82 51.21
C ALA A 348 8.59 5.32 51.53
N ALA A 349 8.66 4.47 50.51
CA ALA A 349 8.91 3.04 50.66
C ALA A 349 10.31 2.75 51.25
N ALA A 350 11.33 3.53 50.86
CA ALA A 350 12.67 3.44 51.43
C ALA A 350 12.72 3.86 52.91
N ARG A 351 11.91 4.85 53.32
CA ARG A 351 11.76 5.24 54.73
C ARG A 351 10.98 4.21 55.55
N GLU A 352 9.98 3.55 54.98
CA GLU A 352 9.25 2.43 55.61
C GLU A 352 10.09 1.15 55.74
N ALA A 353 11.08 0.93 54.86
CA ALA A 353 12.00 -0.19 54.94
C ALA A 353 13.00 -0.06 56.11
N ALA A 354 13.26 1.16 56.59
CA ALA A 354 14.17 1.44 57.70
C ALA A 354 13.52 1.30 59.10
N GLY A 355 12.19 1.22 59.19
CA GLY A 355 11.44 1.05 60.45
C GLY A 355 11.07 -0.41 60.71
N GLY A 356 11.86 -1.11 61.51
CA GLY A 356 11.72 -2.55 61.75
C GLY A 356 10.53 -2.97 62.64
N SER A 357 9.95 -4.11 62.23
CA SER A 357 9.27 -5.15 63.01
C SER A 357 7.79 -4.99 63.45
N GLY A 358 7.01 -6.02 63.12
CA GLY A 358 6.04 -6.59 64.05
C GLY A 358 4.56 -6.38 63.75
N LYS A 359 4.10 -5.14 63.55
CA LYS A 359 2.65 -4.83 63.41
C LYS A 359 2.14 -4.80 61.96
N LYS A 360 2.93 -5.37 61.05
CA LYS A 360 2.93 -5.02 59.61
C LYS A 360 1.93 -5.80 58.75
N LEU A 361 1.27 -6.84 59.26
CA LEU A 361 0.35 -7.65 58.43
C LEU A 361 -1.10 -7.13 58.47
N GLU A 362 -1.58 -6.69 59.63
CA GLU A 362 -2.93 -6.10 59.76
C GLU A 362 -3.01 -4.70 59.15
N GLU A 363 -1.99 -3.85 59.34
CA GLU A 363 -1.95 -2.53 58.69
C GLU A 363 -1.81 -2.63 57.16
N LEU A 364 -1.16 -3.68 56.65
CA LEU A 364 -0.97 -3.87 55.21
C LEU A 364 -2.24 -4.40 54.53
N LEU A 365 -3.04 -5.21 55.23
CA LEU A 365 -4.38 -5.61 54.80
C LEU A 365 -5.34 -4.42 54.77
N GLU A 366 -5.34 -3.59 55.82
CA GLU A 366 -6.12 -2.35 55.83
C GLU A 366 -5.67 -1.33 54.77
N ALA A 367 -4.36 -1.23 54.50
CA ALA A 367 -3.82 -0.37 53.45
C ALA A 367 -4.15 -0.90 52.04
N LEU A 368 -4.23 -2.22 51.86
CA LEU A 368 -4.68 -2.86 50.63
C LEU A 368 -6.17 -2.63 50.38
N ASP A 369 -7.01 -2.72 51.43
CA ASP A 369 -8.45 -2.46 51.31
C ASP A 369 -8.74 -1.00 50.97
N ARG A 370 -8.04 -0.06 51.63
CA ARG A 370 -8.09 1.38 51.27
C ARG A 370 -7.60 1.65 49.85
N LYS A 371 -6.60 0.90 49.36
CA LYS A 371 -6.12 0.98 47.97
C LYS A 371 -7.11 0.39 46.96
N MET A 372 -7.78 -0.72 47.29
CA MET A 372 -8.80 -1.29 46.41
C MET A 372 -10.00 -0.37 46.28
N GLN A 373 -10.48 0.21 47.37
CA GLN A 373 -11.57 1.21 47.32
C GLN A 373 -11.17 2.45 46.50
N GLY A 374 -9.91 2.89 46.61
CA GLY A 374 -9.36 3.98 45.79
C GLY A 374 -9.26 3.61 44.31
N MET A 375 -8.84 2.38 43.99
CA MET A 375 -8.78 1.87 42.62
C MET A 375 -10.17 1.70 42.02
N GLU A 376 -11.15 1.19 42.75
CA GLU A 376 -12.54 1.08 42.28
C GLU A 376 -13.14 2.44 41.98
N LYS A 377 -12.86 3.43 42.84
CA LYS A 377 -13.26 4.82 42.59
C LYS A 377 -12.59 5.39 41.34
N MET A 378 -11.29 5.16 41.17
CA MET A 378 -10.56 5.59 39.98
C MET A 378 -11.00 4.85 38.71
N LEU A 379 -11.33 3.56 38.80
CA LEU A 379 -11.85 2.74 37.70
C LEU A 379 -13.27 3.19 37.32
N GLY A 380 -14.08 3.59 38.30
CA GLY A 380 -15.40 4.18 38.11
C GLY A 380 -15.33 5.55 37.43
N GLU A 381 -14.39 6.41 37.84
CA GLU A 381 -14.11 7.70 37.20
C GLU A 381 -13.56 7.53 35.78
N THR A 382 -12.60 6.63 35.58
CA THR A 382 -12.03 6.33 34.24
C THR A 382 -13.07 5.71 33.30
N LYS A 383 -13.95 4.83 33.80
CA LYS A 383 -15.07 4.27 33.02
C LYS A 383 -16.07 5.35 32.62
N ARG A 384 -16.31 6.34 33.49
CA ARG A 384 -17.19 7.48 33.22
C ARG A 384 -16.58 8.44 32.19
N ASP A 385 -15.25 8.64 32.23
CA ASP A 385 -14.51 9.46 31.27
C ASP A 385 -14.38 8.79 29.89
N VAL A 386 -14.17 7.46 29.86
CA VAL A 386 -14.16 6.67 28.61
C VAL A 386 -15.55 6.61 27.98
N ALA A 387 -16.61 6.48 28.78
CA ALA A 387 -17.98 6.57 28.29
C ALA A 387 -18.29 7.99 27.72
N GLY A 388 -17.84 9.05 28.39
CA GLY A 388 -17.98 10.42 27.89
C GLY A 388 -17.08 10.74 26.67
N GLY A 389 -16.02 9.97 26.43
CA GLY A 389 -15.21 10.01 25.22
C GLY A 389 -15.89 9.31 24.03
N SER A 390 -16.51 8.16 24.30
CA SER A 390 -17.32 7.40 23.34
C SER A 390 -18.51 8.23 22.83
N ASP A 391 -19.21 8.93 23.72
CA ASP A 391 -20.35 9.79 23.34
C ASP A 391 -19.93 10.98 22.46
N ARG A 392 -18.71 11.49 22.63
CA ARG A 392 -18.16 12.56 21.78
C ARG A 392 -17.77 12.05 20.39
N VAL A 393 -17.22 10.84 20.31
CA VAL A 393 -16.91 10.18 19.04
C VAL A 393 -18.19 9.78 18.31
N GLU A 394 -19.23 9.35 19.03
CA GLU A 394 -20.53 9.01 18.43
C GLU A 394 -21.27 10.26 17.94
N ARG A 395 -21.17 11.40 18.66
CA ARG A 395 -21.67 12.70 18.17
C ARG A 395 -20.92 13.17 16.93
N LEU A 396 -19.59 13.00 16.88
CA LEU A 396 -18.80 13.30 15.68
C LEU A 396 -19.18 12.38 14.51
N ARG A 397 -19.44 11.10 14.79
CA ARG A 397 -19.92 10.13 13.81
C ARG A 397 -21.30 10.49 13.28
N GLN A 398 -22.23 10.90 14.15
CA GLN A 398 -23.57 11.37 13.76
C GLN A 398 -23.49 12.65 12.93
N GLN A 399 -22.64 13.61 13.32
CA GLN A 399 -22.40 14.83 12.54
C GLN A 399 -21.78 14.55 11.16
N LEU A 400 -20.91 13.54 11.06
CA LEU A 400 -20.34 13.06 9.79
C LEU A 400 -21.37 12.33 8.92
N VAL A 401 -22.25 11.51 9.52
CA VAL A 401 -23.30 10.79 8.81
C VAL A 401 -24.39 11.74 8.30
N GLU A 402 -24.77 12.74 9.09
CA GLU A 402 -25.70 13.81 8.69
C GLU A 402 -25.10 14.73 7.62
N GLY A 403 -23.78 14.97 7.68
CA GLY A 403 -23.05 15.66 6.62
C GLY A 403 -23.04 14.88 5.30
N HIS A 404 -23.01 13.55 5.35
CA HIS A 404 -23.05 12.69 4.16
C HIS A 404 -24.47 12.49 3.60
N SER A 405 -25.53 12.51 4.43
CA SER A 405 -26.91 12.38 3.95
C SER A 405 -27.38 13.63 3.20
N ASN A 406 -26.99 14.83 3.64
CA ASN A 406 -27.32 16.08 2.95
C ASN A 406 -26.60 16.24 1.61
N ILE A 407 -25.42 15.62 1.45
CA ILE A 407 -24.70 15.55 0.17
C ILE A 407 -25.33 14.51 -0.76
N LEU A 408 -25.87 13.41 -0.23
CA LEU A 408 -26.54 12.38 -1.04
C LEU A 408 -27.91 12.83 -1.55
N GLU A 409 -28.63 13.66 -0.79
CA GLU A 409 -29.96 14.16 -1.18
C GLU A 409 -29.85 15.22 -2.32
N GLY A 410 -28.80 16.04 -2.30
CA GLY A 410 -28.46 16.93 -3.43
C GLY A 410 -28.02 16.20 -4.71
N VAL A 411 -27.46 14.99 -4.56
CA VAL A 411 -27.11 14.13 -5.71
C VAL A 411 -28.31 13.32 -6.20
N GLN A 412 -29.17 12.81 -5.32
CA GLN A 412 -30.39 12.09 -5.72
C GLN A 412 -31.42 12.96 -6.44
N GLY A 413 -31.54 14.25 -6.07
CA GLY A 413 -32.38 15.21 -6.81
C GLY A 413 -31.89 15.49 -8.24
N THR A 414 -30.61 15.25 -8.53
CA THR A 414 -29.99 15.46 -9.84
C THR A 414 -29.92 14.16 -10.66
N VAL A 415 -30.02 13.00 -10.03
CA VAL A 415 -30.05 11.69 -10.72
C VAL A 415 -31.48 11.27 -11.12
N GLY A 416 -32.51 11.79 -10.45
CA GLY A 416 -33.92 11.52 -10.80
C GLY A 416 -34.41 12.11 -12.13
N THR A 417 -33.69 13.07 -12.71
CA THR A 417 -34.05 13.74 -13.98
C THR A 417 -33.24 13.27 -15.19
N LEU A 418 -32.28 12.35 -15.00
CA LEU A 418 -31.39 11.84 -16.05
C LEU A 418 -31.53 10.32 -16.33
N THR A 419 -32.51 9.64 -15.75
CA THR A 419 -32.89 8.26 -16.10
C THR A 419 -33.94 8.17 -17.21
N GLY A 420 -34.26 9.28 -17.89
CA GLY A 420 -35.33 9.35 -18.89
C GLY A 420 -34.96 8.98 -20.33
N SER A 421 -33.69 8.71 -20.66
CA SER A 421 -33.28 8.62 -22.09
C SER A 421 -32.04 7.77 -22.34
N MET A 422 -31.96 6.56 -21.79
CA MET A 422 -30.97 5.58 -22.27
C MET A 422 -31.69 4.38 -22.88
N PRO A 423 -31.59 4.15 -24.21
CA PRO A 423 -32.14 2.96 -24.81
C PRO A 423 -31.39 1.75 -24.28
N LYS A 424 -32.15 0.76 -23.80
CA LYS A 424 -31.65 -0.48 -23.20
C LYS A 424 -30.59 -1.10 -24.11
N LEU A 425 -29.44 -1.45 -23.51
CA LEU A 425 -28.26 -2.09 -24.11
C LEU A 425 -28.58 -3.20 -25.15
N GLY A 426 -29.73 -3.88 -25.00
CA GLY A 426 -30.21 -4.90 -25.94
C GLY A 426 -30.51 -4.40 -27.36
N TRP A 427 -30.88 -3.12 -27.56
CA TRP A 427 -31.15 -2.61 -28.91
C TRP A 427 -29.87 -2.44 -29.72
N VAL A 428 -28.79 -1.95 -29.11
CA VAL A 428 -27.48 -1.78 -29.76
C VAL A 428 -26.91 -3.14 -30.17
N VAL A 429 -27.01 -4.15 -29.29
CA VAL A 429 -26.60 -5.52 -29.61
C VAL A 429 -27.42 -6.11 -30.76
N GLY A 430 -28.73 -5.84 -30.81
CA GLY A 430 -29.61 -6.26 -31.89
C GLY A 430 -29.24 -5.66 -33.25
N VAL A 431 -28.93 -4.37 -33.30
CA VAL A 431 -28.54 -3.68 -34.55
C VAL A 431 -27.22 -4.25 -35.10
N VAL A 432 -26.25 -4.53 -34.24
CA VAL A 432 -24.97 -5.14 -34.65
C VAL A 432 -25.18 -6.55 -35.20
N LEU A 433 -26.01 -7.37 -34.56
CA LEU A 433 -26.31 -8.73 -35.03
C LEU A 433 -27.05 -8.73 -36.39
N VAL A 434 -28.01 -7.83 -36.59
CA VAL A 434 -28.74 -7.68 -37.86
C VAL A 434 -27.80 -7.21 -38.98
N SER A 435 -26.87 -6.31 -38.67
CA SER A 435 -25.87 -5.85 -39.64
C SER A 435 -24.93 -6.98 -40.07
N GLN A 436 -24.43 -7.79 -39.13
CA GLN A 436 -23.59 -8.95 -39.42
C GLN A 436 -24.31 -10.00 -40.26
N MET A 437 -25.58 -10.29 -39.96
CA MET A 437 -26.39 -11.21 -40.77
C MET A 437 -26.67 -10.68 -42.18
N GLY A 438 -26.83 -9.36 -42.33
CA GLY A 438 -27.00 -8.71 -43.63
C GLY A 438 -25.79 -8.90 -44.55
N VAL A 439 -24.57 -8.77 -44.00
CA VAL A 439 -23.32 -8.99 -44.76
C VAL A 439 -23.18 -10.45 -45.19
N VAL A 440 -23.51 -11.39 -44.31
CA VAL A 440 -23.50 -12.83 -44.62
C VAL A 440 -24.55 -13.17 -45.69
N GLY A 441 -25.75 -12.60 -45.60
CA GLY A 441 -26.81 -12.78 -46.59
C GLY A 441 -26.43 -12.20 -47.95
N ALA A 442 -25.83 -11.01 -47.99
CA ALA A 442 -25.34 -10.39 -49.22
C ALA A 442 -24.23 -11.21 -49.88
N PHE A 443 -23.30 -11.76 -49.08
CA PHE A 443 -22.25 -12.66 -49.58
C PHE A 443 -22.82 -13.96 -50.16
N TRP A 444 -23.81 -14.55 -49.48
CA TRP A 444 -24.46 -15.77 -49.96
C TRP A 444 -25.26 -15.53 -51.25
N TRP A 445 -25.95 -14.39 -51.34
CA TRP A 445 -26.67 -13.99 -52.55
C TRP A 445 -25.74 -13.69 -53.73
N TYR A 446 -24.61 -13.01 -53.48
CA TYR A 446 -23.55 -12.78 -54.47
C TYR A 446 -23.01 -14.12 -55.01
N LYS A 447 -22.71 -15.06 -54.12
CA LYS A 447 -22.24 -16.41 -54.50
C LYS A 447 -23.30 -17.19 -55.28
N ARG A 448 -24.58 -17.08 -54.89
CA ARG A 448 -25.69 -17.73 -55.58
C ARG A 448 -25.90 -17.17 -56.99
N ARG A 449 -25.78 -15.86 -57.21
CA ARG A 449 -25.88 -15.26 -58.55
C ARG A 449 -24.73 -15.68 -59.48
N LYS A 450 -23.50 -15.82 -58.96
CA LYS A 450 -22.35 -16.27 -59.76
C LYS A 450 -22.50 -17.71 -60.27
N ASN A 451 -23.24 -18.55 -59.57
CA ASN A 451 -23.51 -19.94 -59.98
C ASN A 451 -24.69 -20.09 -60.97
N VAL A 452 -25.40 -19.01 -61.30
CA VAL A 452 -26.57 -19.03 -62.20
C VAL A 452 -26.32 -18.19 -63.49
N GLY A 453 -25.15 -17.57 -63.61
CA GLY A 453 -24.76 -16.77 -64.78
C GLY A 453 -24.05 -17.57 -65.87
N PHE A 454 -24.82 -17.97 -66.90
CA PHE A 454 -24.43 -18.21 -68.30
C PHE A 454 -23.26 -19.18 -68.61
N LYS A 455 -23.63 -20.42 -68.97
CA LYS A 455 -22.92 -21.19 -70.01
C LYS A 455 -23.30 -20.64 -71.40
N LYS A 456 -22.45 -19.80 -71.97
CA LYS A 456 -22.25 -19.57 -73.42
C LYS A 456 -20.79 -19.09 -73.53
N PHE A 457 -19.89 -19.56 -74.39
CA PHE A 457 -19.94 -20.19 -75.70
C PHE A 457 -18.67 -21.06 -75.89
N LEU A 458 -18.77 -22.23 -76.53
CA LEU A 458 -18.32 -22.53 -77.90
C LEU A 458 -18.56 -24.02 -78.18
#